data_AF-A0A0G3V4Y9-F1
#
_entry.id   AF-A0A0G3V4Y9-F1
#
_cell.length_a   1.000
_cell.length_b   1.000
_cell.length_c   1.000
_cell.angle_alpha   90.00
_cell.angle_beta   90.00
_cell.angle_gamma   90.00
#
_symmetry.space_group_name_H-M   'P 1'
#
loop_
_entity.id
_entity.type
_entity.pdbx_description
1 polymer ?
#
loop_
_entity_poly.entity_id
_entity_poly.type
_entity_poly.pdbx_seq_one_letter_code
_entity_poly.pdbx_strand_id
1 'polypeptide(L)'
;MGLIAPMAAFGPGVCSNKEVPFCVDCDRYISPGLVGQNSACPTCGRPVEVGALQERAEALLGEGEEERFPIPWHLKVLVAGVVLYLLVRVWQGISWLAN
;
A
#
# COMPACT_ATOMS: atom_id res chain seq x y z
N MET A 1 28.41 -42.12 13.12
CA MET A 1 26.98 -42.11 13.48
C MET A 1 26.47 -40.69 13.30
N GLY A 2 26.02 -40.35 12.09
CA GLY A 2 25.51 -39.02 11.75
C GLY A 2 23.99 -38.99 11.93
N LEU A 3 23.50 -38.06 12.73
CA LEU A 3 22.07 -37.80 12.87
C LEU A 3 21.66 -36.82 11.77
N ILE A 4 20.94 -37.35 10.79
CA ILE A 4 20.37 -36.61 9.67
C ILE A 4 19.06 -36.01 10.17
N ALA A 5 18.94 -34.67 10.09
CA ALA A 5 17.74 -33.93 10.46
C ALA A 5 16.52 -34.36 9.62
N PRO A 6 15.28 -34.29 10.17
CA PRO A 6 14.09 -34.65 9.42
C PRO A 6 13.84 -33.61 8.33
N MET A 7 13.70 -34.13 7.11
CA MET A 7 13.35 -33.38 5.91
C MET A 7 11.92 -32.86 6.09
N ALA A 8 11.77 -31.55 6.31
CA ALA A 8 10.48 -30.90 6.28
C ALA A 8 9.89 -31.04 4.86
N ALA A 9 8.75 -31.72 4.79
CA ALA A 9 7.98 -31.91 3.57
C ALA A 9 7.46 -30.56 3.06
N PHE A 10 8.06 -30.06 1.98
CA PHE A 10 7.50 -28.98 1.18
C PHE A 10 6.36 -29.53 0.33
N GLY A 11 5.12 -29.35 0.79
CA GLY A 11 3.92 -29.66 0.01
C GLY A 11 3.75 -28.74 -1.21
N PRO A 12 2.96 -29.13 -2.23
CA PRO A 12 2.75 -28.33 -3.43
C PRO A 12 1.98 -27.05 -3.10
N GLY A 13 2.70 -25.93 -2.99
CA GLY A 13 2.13 -24.62 -2.73
C GLY A 13 1.35 -24.10 -3.94
N VAL A 14 0.07 -23.81 -3.75
CA VAL A 14 -0.78 -23.08 -4.70
C VAL A 14 -0.28 -21.62 -4.71
N CYS A 15 0.23 -21.16 -5.85
CA CYS A 15 0.73 -19.79 -6.01
C CYS A 15 -0.44 -18.79 -6.01
N SER A 16 -0.81 -18.26 -4.84
CA SER A 16 -1.76 -17.15 -4.71
C SER A 16 -1.01 -15.82 -4.72
N ASN A 17 -1.07 -15.09 -5.83
CA ASN A 17 -0.40 -13.80 -6.03
C ASN A 17 -1.22 -12.63 -5.45
N LYS A 18 -1.67 -12.73 -4.19
CA LYS A 18 -2.63 -11.75 -3.66
C LYS A 18 -2.03 -10.53 -2.96
N GLU A 19 -0.86 -10.62 -2.35
CA GLU A 19 -0.12 -9.45 -1.89
C GLU A 19 1.36 -9.82 -1.85
N VAL A 20 2.26 -8.89 -2.14
CA VAL A 20 3.69 -9.08 -1.90
C VAL A 20 3.94 -8.98 -0.39
N PRO A 21 4.17 -10.09 0.33
CA PRO A 21 4.26 -10.05 1.78
C PRO A 21 5.58 -9.40 2.21
N PHE A 22 5.51 -8.36 3.05
CA PHE A 22 6.66 -7.59 3.52
C PHE A 22 6.88 -7.77 5.03
N CYS A 23 8.10 -8.13 5.42
CA CYS A 23 8.47 -8.30 6.83
C CYS A 23 9.13 -7.03 7.37
N VAL A 24 8.46 -6.32 8.29
CA VAL A 24 8.94 -5.06 8.89
C VAL A 24 10.26 -5.24 9.66
N ASP A 25 10.43 -6.35 10.36
CA ASP A 25 11.63 -6.58 11.18
C ASP A 25 12.90 -6.90 10.38
N CYS A 26 12.74 -7.40 9.16
CA CYS A 26 13.86 -7.73 8.28
C CYS A 26 14.00 -6.73 7.12
N ASP A 27 13.10 -5.75 7.06
CA ASP A 27 12.98 -4.74 5.99
C ASP A 27 13.08 -5.35 4.58
N ARG A 28 12.40 -6.49 4.38
CA ARG A 28 12.56 -7.31 3.16
C ARG A 28 11.25 -7.90 2.66
N TYR A 29 11.11 -7.93 1.33
CA TYR A 29 10.08 -8.65 0.62
C TYR A 29 10.34 -10.17 0.62
N ILE A 30 9.33 -10.93 1.03
CA ILE A 30 9.38 -12.39 1.07
C ILE A 30 8.59 -12.93 -0.13
N SER A 31 9.12 -13.92 -0.83
CA SER A 31 8.35 -14.57 -1.90
C SER A 31 7.19 -15.35 -1.29
N PRO A 32 5.96 -15.31 -1.85
CA PRO A 32 4.80 -15.99 -1.27
C PRO A 32 4.97 -17.51 -1.15
N GLY A 33 5.85 -18.13 -1.96
CA GLY A 33 6.21 -19.55 -1.82
C GLY A 33 7.09 -19.89 -0.60
N LEU A 34 7.67 -18.88 0.04
CA LEU A 34 8.48 -19.02 1.27
C LEU A 34 7.69 -18.69 2.54
N VAL A 35 6.50 -18.10 2.40
CA VAL A 35 5.59 -17.86 3.52
C VAL A 35 4.85 -19.16 3.79
N GLY A 36 5.20 -19.82 4.89
CA GLY A 36 4.51 -21.05 5.32
C GLY A 36 3.05 -20.79 5.68
N GLN A 37 2.28 -21.84 5.93
CA GLN A 37 0.84 -21.79 6.26
C GLN A 37 0.47 -20.86 7.44
N ASN A 38 1.45 -20.46 8.25
CA ASN A 38 1.26 -19.61 9.43
C ASN A 38 1.56 -18.13 9.17
N SER A 39 1.61 -17.70 7.91
CA SER A 39 2.02 -16.35 7.48
C SER A 39 3.37 -15.88 8.06
N ALA A 40 4.22 -16.80 8.51
CA ALA A 40 5.45 -16.47 9.23
C ALA A 40 6.65 -16.30 8.30
N CYS A 41 7.48 -15.29 8.59
CA CYS A 41 8.74 -15.06 7.90
C CYS A 41 9.75 -16.18 8.23
N PRO A 42 10.36 -16.86 7.24
CA PRO A 42 11.31 -17.94 7.49
C PRO A 42 12.65 -17.46 8.09
N THR A 43 12.92 -16.15 8.07
CA THR A 43 14.16 -15.56 8.61
C THR A 43 14.05 -15.19 10.09
N CYS A 44 12.92 -14.65 10.52
CA CYS A 44 12.73 -14.18 11.90
C CYS A 44 11.59 -14.87 12.67
N GLY A 45 10.80 -15.72 12.01
CA GLY A 45 9.70 -16.48 12.61
C GLY A 45 8.45 -15.66 12.95
N ARG A 46 8.44 -14.35 12.67
CA ARG A 46 7.31 -13.45 12.99
C ARG A 46 6.23 -13.45 11.89
N PRO A 47 4.96 -13.23 12.25
CA PRO A 47 3.88 -13.12 11.28
C PRO A 47 4.09 -11.91 10.37
N VAL A 48 3.86 -12.10 9.07
CA VAL A 48 3.97 -11.08 8.04
C VAL A 48 2.60 -10.44 7.83
N GLU A 49 2.55 -9.11 7.85
CA GLU A 49 1.30 -8.37 7.60
C GLU A 49 0.96 -8.44 6.11
N VAL A 50 -0.10 -9.19 5.79
CA VAL A 50 -0.75 -9.22 4.48
C VAL A 50 -2.01 -8.37 4.58
N GLY A 51 -2.08 -7.24 3.87
CA GLY A 51 -3.31 -6.45 3.73
C GLY A 51 -3.65 -5.42 4.83
N ALA A 52 -2.93 -5.35 5.95
CA ALA A 52 -3.27 -4.43 7.06
C ALA A 52 -3.22 -2.92 6.69
N LEU A 53 -2.56 -2.55 5.58
CA LEU A 53 -2.56 -1.18 5.06
C LEU A 53 -3.84 -0.84 4.28
N GLN A 54 -4.47 -1.83 3.63
CA GLN A 54 -5.69 -1.63 2.84
C GLN A 54 -6.88 -1.34 3.76
N GLU A 55 -7.01 -2.10 4.86
CA GLU A 55 -8.11 -1.94 5.83
C GLU A 55 -8.03 -0.58 6.56
N ARG A 56 -6.82 -0.06 6.80
CA ARG A 56 -6.62 1.29 7.35
C ARG A 56 -6.99 2.37 6.34
N ALA A 57 -6.71 2.16 5.04
CA ALA A 57 -7.09 3.11 4.01
C ALA A 57 -8.61 3.19 3.81
N GLU A 58 -9.32 2.06 3.92
CA GLU A 58 -10.79 2.03 3.85
C GLU A 58 -11.45 2.57 5.12
N ALA A 59 -10.89 2.32 6.31
CA ALA A 59 -11.33 2.91 7.57
C ALA A 59 -11.14 4.44 7.62
N LEU A 60 -10.17 5.00 6.88
CA LEU A 60 -9.97 6.46 6.76
C LEU A 60 -10.94 7.13 5.78
N LEU A 61 -11.62 6.35 4.93
CA LEU A 61 -12.60 6.87 3.95
C LEU A 61 -14.05 6.69 4.43
N GLY A 62 -14.26 5.87 5.46
CA GLY A 62 -15.54 5.70 6.15
C GLY A 62 -15.58 6.56 7.41
N GLU A 63 -16.56 7.46 7.46
CA GLU A 63 -16.99 8.20 8.65
C GLU A 63 -16.18 9.46 9.00
N GLY A 64 -16.85 10.61 8.83
CA GLY A 64 -16.90 11.70 9.80
C GLY A 64 -15.58 12.31 10.29
N GLU A 65 -15.36 13.56 9.85
CA GLU A 65 -14.85 14.67 10.67
C GLU A 65 -14.08 14.31 11.95
N GLU A 66 -12.79 14.68 12.01
CA GLU A 66 -11.91 14.80 13.19
C GLU A 66 -10.67 13.87 13.27
N GLU A 67 -9.81 13.93 12.25
CA GLU A 67 -8.35 13.95 12.47
C GLU A 67 -7.72 14.75 11.32
N ARG A 68 -7.89 16.07 11.39
CA ARG A 68 -7.45 17.01 10.35
C ARG A 68 -5.93 17.13 10.42
N PHE A 69 -5.21 16.09 9.98
CA PHE A 69 -3.78 16.15 9.74
C PHE A 69 -3.50 17.44 8.96
N PRO A 70 -2.68 18.37 9.49
CA PRO A 70 -2.55 19.69 8.91
C PRO A 70 -2.01 19.55 7.50
N ILE A 71 -2.89 19.77 6.52
CA ILE A 71 -2.57 19.65 5.11
C ILE A 71 -1.31 20.48 4.83
N PRO A 72 -0.25 19.86 4.29
CA PRO A 72 1.01 20.54 4.04
C PRO A 72 0.78 21.75 3.14
N TRP A 73 1.46 22.86 3.42
CA TRP A 73 1.23 24.13 2.74
C TRP A 73 1.42 24.02 1.21
N HIS A 74 2.36 23.19 0.76
CA HIS A 74 2.61 22.92 -0.65
C HIS A 74 1.36 22.37 -1.36
N LEU A 75 0.60 21.48 -0.73
CA LEU A 75 -0.61 20.91 -1.34
C LEU A 75 -1.68 21.99 -1.54
N LYS A 76 -1.84 22.91 -0.58
CA LYS A 76 -2.75 24.07 -0.70
C LYS A 76 -2.34 24.97 -1.86
N VAL A 77 -1.03 25.23 -2.02
CA VAL A 77 -0.50 26.03 -3.13
C VAL A 77 -0.73 25.36 -4.48
N LEU A 78 -0.49 24.05 -4.59
CA LEU A 78 -0.75 23.30 -5.82
C LEU A 78 -2.23 23.34 -6.19
N VAL A 79 -3.13 23.12 -5.23
CA VAL A 79 -4.58 23.20 -5.46
C VAL A 79 -4.99 24.61 -5.90
N ALA A 80 -4.48 25.65 -5.24
CA ALA A 80 -4.76 27.04 -5.63
C ALA A 80 -4.28 27.34 -7.05
N GLY A 81 -3.08 26.88 -7.43
CA GLY A 81 -2.55 27.01 -8.78
C GLY A 81 -3.40 26.30 -9.84
N VAL A 82 -3.87 25.09 -9.54
CA VAL A 82 -4.77 24.33 -10.42
C VAL A 82 -6.09 25.08 -10.62
N VAL A 83 -6.72 25.55 -9.54
CA VAL A 83 -7.98 26.30 -9.61
C VAL A 83 -7.80 27.57 -10.45
N LEU A 84 -6.73 28.33 -10.20
CA LEU A 84 -6.44 29.55 -10.97
C LEU A 84 -6.24 29.25 -12.46
N TYR A 85 -5.46 28.22 -12.80
CA TYR A 85 -5.23 27.81 -14.17
C TYR A 85 -6.53 27.42 -14.88
N LEU A 86 -7.38 26.63 -14.22
CA LEU A 86 -8.65 26.20 -14.79
C LEU A 86 -9.59 27.38 -15.03
N LEU A 87 -9.64 28.35 -14.12
CA LEU A 87 -10.44 29.57 -14.31
C LEU A 87 -9.96 30.38 -15.53
N VAL A 88 -8.65 30.58 -15.67
CA VAL A 88 -8.08 31.26 -16.84
C VAL A 88 -8.37 30.50 -18.12
N ARG A 89 -8.26 29.16 -18.09
CA ARG A 89 -8.48 28.31 -19.25
C ARG A 89 -9.95 28.33 -19.70
N VAL A 90 -10.88 28.28 -18.75
CA VAL A 90 -12.32 28.37 -19.04
C VAL A 90 -12.66 29.75 -19.58
N TRP A 91 -12.18 30.82 -18.97
CA TRP A 91 -12.35 32.18 -19.47
C TRP A 91 -11.83 32.34 -20.91
N GLN A 92 -10.61 31.87 -21.17
CA GLN A 92 -9.99 31.90 -22.48
C GLN A 92 -10.81 31.11 -23.51
N GLY A 93 -11.26 29.90 -23.17
CA GLY A 93 -12.10 29.09 -24.05
C GLY A 93 -13.45 29.76 -24.37
N ILE A 94 -14.11 30.36 -23.36
CA ILE A 94 -15.35 31.10 -23.56
C ILE A 94 -15.11 32.32 -24.46
N SER A 95 -14.00 33.03 -24.26
CA SER A 95 -13.65 34.19 -25.10
C SER A 95 -13.42 33.80 -26.56
N TRP A 96 -12.89 32.61 -26.85
CA TRP A 96 -12.79 32.08 -28.21
C TRP A 96 -14.13 31.68 -28.81
N LEU A 97 -15.07 31.18 -28.00
CA LEU A 97 -16.41 30.83 -28.48
C LEU A 97 -17.27 32.08 -28.71
N ALA A 98 -17.03 33.16 -27.97
CA ALA A 98 -17.79 34.39 -28.02
C ALA A 98 -17.32 35.38 -29.10
N ASN A 99 -16.17 35.13 -29.76
CA ASN A 99 -15.58 35.96 -30.81
C ASN A 99 -15.44 35.19 -32.12
#